data_AF-A0AAX4P6X8-F1
#
_entry.id   AF-A0AAX4P6X8-F1
#
_cell.length_a   1.000
_cell.length_b   1.000
_cell.length_c   1.000
_cell.angle_alpha   90.00
_cell.angle_beta   90.00
_cell.angle_gamma   90.00
#
_symmetry.space_group_name_H-M   'P 1'
#
loop_
_entity.id
_entity.type
_entity.pdbx_description
1 polymer ?
#
loop_
_entity_poly.entity_id
_entity_poly.type
_entity_poly.pdbx_seq_one_letter_code
_entity_poly.pdbx_strand_id
1 'polypeptide(L)'
;MAHRSRLQGLISGQVSLERMAEMMAPKLVDGRWRKPELSRRLVAKVRKAWLQDGKDWPFEQKERTNYGGWAIKDLPEVKMKGKKVDRQKVDRQKIIEERMKQMPKMIEEYREKFRAWRRCDGMSPIDKTFMTPGQLRRKQKAQQN
;
A
#
# COMPACT_ATOMS: atom_id res chain seq x y z
N MET A 1 -27.93 31.06 -15.11
CA MET A 1 -27.44 32.46 -15.21
C MET A 1 -27.01 33.07 -13.86
N ALA A 2 -27.61 32.69 -12.71
CA ALA A 2 -27.30 33.24 -11.38
C ALA A 2 -25.83 33.13 -10.89
N HIS A 3 -25.08 32.11 -11.32
CA HIS A 3 -23.67 31.96 -10.90
C HIS A 3 -22.71 32.96 -11.56
N ARG A 4 -23.02 33.49 -12.75
CA ARG A 4 -22.19 34.50 -13.43
C ARG A 4 -22.39 35.89 -12.82
N SER A 5 -23.63 36.27 -12.49
CA SER A 5 -23.90 37.56 -11.84
C SER A 5 -23.27 37.63 -10.44
N ARG A 6 -23.34 36.54 -9.69
CA ARG A 6 -22.72 36.45 -8.34
C ARG A 6 -21.20 36.56 -8.38
N LEU A 7 -20.55 36.09 -9.46
CA LEU A 7 -19.11 36.28 -9.68
C LEU A 7 -18.77 37.72 -10.02
N GLN A 8 -19.54 38.35 -10.91
CA GLN A 8 -19.32 39.74 -11.28
C GLN A 8 -19.42 40.68 -10.07
N GLY A 9 -20.40 40.49 -9.18
CA GLY A 9 -20.52 41.30 -7.96
C GLY A 9 -19.35 41.16 -6.98
N LEU A 10 -18.72 39.97 -6.93
CA LEU A 10 -17.52 39.73 -6.10
C LEU A 10 -16.25 40.34 -6.72
N ILE A 11 -16.19 40.45 -8.05
CA ILE A 11 -15.03 41.00 -8.78
C ILE A 11 -15.13 42.53 -8.87
N SER A 12 -16.33 43.08 -9.09
CA SER A 12 -16.59 44.51 -9.28
C SER A 12 -16.49 45.35 -8.00
N GLY A 13 -16.19 44.73 -6.85
CA GLY A 13 -16.01 45.44 -5.57
C GLY A 13 -17.32 45.83 -4.88
N GLN A 14 -18.47 45.30 -5.30
CA GLN A 14 -19.75 45.53 -4.61
C GLN A 14 -19.81 44.91 -3.22
N VAL A 15 -18.93 43.95 -2.92
CA VAL A 15 -18.80 43.28 -1.62
C VAL A 15 -17.51 43.75 -0.96
N SER A 16 -17.60 44.18 0.31
CA SER A 16 -16.43 44.58 1.09
C SER A 16 -15.48 43.39 1.34
N LEU A 17 -14.19 43.67 1.54
CA LEU A 17 -13.17 42.65 1.81
C LEU A 17 -13.51 41.81 3.04
N GLU A 18 -13.96 42.45 4.11
CA GLU A 18 -14.37 41.81 5.36
C GLU A 18 -15.53 40.84 5.14
N ARG A 19 -16.56 41.29 4.41
CA ARG A 19 -17.70 40.43 4.09
C ARG A 19 -17.29 39.25 3.22
N MET A 20 -16.37 39.46 2.29
CA MET A 20 -15.85 38.39 1.47
C MET A 20 -15.09 37.36 2.32
N ALA A 21 -14.27 37.79 3.30
CA ALA A 21 -13.60 36.90 4.26
C ALA A 21 -14.60 36.02 5.02
N GLU A 22 -15.67 36.62 5.56
CA GLU A 22 -16.71 35.89 6.30
C GLU A 22 -17.41 34.84 5.44
N MET A 23 -17.65 35.14 4.17
CA MET A 23 -18.29 34.23 3.24
C MET A 23 -17.39 33.06 2.84
N MET A 24 -16.07 33.23 2.94
CA MET A 24 -15.07 32.20 2.67
C MET A 24 -14.80 31.28 3.88
N ALA A 25 -15.00 31.79 5.09
CA ALA A 25 -14.77 31.04 6.33
C ALA A 25 -15.95 30.13 6.70
N PRO A 26 -15.71 28.89 7.15
CA PRO A 26 -16.76 28.08 7.77
C PRO A 26 -17.17 28.69 9.11
N LYS A 27 -18.46 28.60 9.46
CA LYS A 27 -19.02 29.17 10.69
C LYS A 27 -19.49 28.05 11.61
N LEU A 28 -19.23 28.17 12.91
CA LEU A 28 -19.77 27.28 13.92
C LEU A 28 -21.17 27.79 14.33
N VAL A 29 -22.21 26.99 14.08
CA VAL A 29 -23.60 27.32 14.42
C VAL A 29 -24.21 26.12 15.13
N ASP A 30 -24.72 26.32 16.34
CA ASP A 30 -25.33 25.28 17.19
C ASP A 30 -24.43 24.04 17.38
N GLY A 31 -23.14 24.28 17.60
CA GLY A 31 -22.14 23.22 17.79
C GLY A 31 -21.76 22.45 16.51
N ARG A 32 -22.26 22.85 15.33
CA ARG A 32 -21.91 22.23 14.04
C ARG A 32 -21.23 23.22 13.11
N TRP A 33 -20.16 22.77 12.46
CA TRP A 33 -19.51 23.53 11.40
C TRP A 33 -20.38 23.57 10.15
N ARG A 34 -20.84 24.76 9.80
CA ARG A 34 -21.55 25.02 8.55
C ARG A 34 -20.54 25.32 7.45
N LYS A 35 -20.83 24.82 6.26
CA LYS A 35 -20.06 25.10 5.05
C LYS A 35 -20.02 26.61 4.77
N PRO A 36 -18.91 27.12 4.21
CA PRO A 36 -18.84 28.52 3.80
C PRO A 36 -19.87 28.83 2.72
N GLU A 37 -20.30 30.09 2.65
CA GLU A 37 -21.24 30.57 1.64
C GLU A 37 -20.63 30.51 0.23
N LEU A 38 -19.31 30.74 0.13
CA LEU A 38 -18.54 30.57 -1.10
C LEU A 38 -17.83 29.22 -1.12
N SER A 39 -18.07 28.44 -2.18
CA SER A 39 -17.31 27.23 -2.40
C SER A 39 -15.85 27.54 -2.75
N ARG A 40 -14.92 26.66 -2.36
CA ARG A 40 -13.48 26.83 -2.67
C ARG A 40 -13.21 27.00 -4.18
N ARG A 41 -14.02 26.39 -5.03
CA ARG A 41 -13.94 26.54 -6.50
C ARG A 41 -14.31 27.96 -6.94
N LEU A 42 -15.33 28.55 -6.33
CA LEU A 42 -15.77 29.90 -6.63
C LEU A 42 -14.73 30.94 -6.18
N VAL A 43 -14.20 30.77 -4.96
CA VAL A 43 -13.08 31.56 -4.44
C VAL A 43 -11.88 31.51 -5.39
N ALA A 44 -11.50 30.31 -5.87
CA ALA A 44 -10.41 30.17 -6.82
C ALA A 44 -10.68 30.90 -8.16
N LYS A 45 -11.93 31.00 -8.62
CA LYS A 45 -12.29 31.78 -9.81
C LYS A 45 -12.16 33.29 -9.56
N VAL A 46 -12.68 33.78 -8.43
CA VAL A 46 -12.58 35.20 -8.04
C VAL A 46 -11.12 35.61 -7.93
N ARG A 47 -10.31 34.81 -7.25
CA ARG A 47 -8.85 35.03 -7.15
C ARG A 47 -8.18 35.08 -8.52
N LYS A 48 -8.50 34.14 -9.42
CA LYS A 48 -7.94 34.15 -10.78
C LYS A 48 -8.29 35.44 -11.52
N ALA A 49 -9.53 35.91 -11.40
CA ALA A 49 -9.94 37.18 -12.00
C ALA A 49 -9.19 38.37 -11.39
N TRP A 50 -9.04 38.43 -10.06
CA TRP A 50 -8.26 39.49 -9.39
C TRP A 50 -6.79 39.52 -9.83
N LEU A 51 -6.15 38.35 -9.91
CA LEU A 51 -4.77 38.25 -10.38
C LEU A 51 -4.64 38.64 -11.86
N GLN A 52 -5.66 38.35 -12.69
CA GLN A 52 -5.70 38.80 -14.09
C GLN A 52 -5.86 40.32 -14.20
N ASP A 53 -6.59 40.94 -13.28
CA ASP A 53 -6.74 42.39 -13.19
C ASP A 53 -5.49 43.08 -12.60
N GLY A 54 -4.42 42.33 -12.30
CA GLY A 54 -3.19 42.83 -11.71
C GLY A 54 -3.32 43.24 -10.23
N LYS A 55 -4.39 42.83 -9.56
CA LYS A 55 -4.62 43.09 -8.13
C LYS A 55 -4.10 41.95 -7.28
N ASP A 56 -3.46 42.30 -6.16
CA ASP A 56 -3.04 41.32 -5.17
C ASP A 56 -4.23 40.73 -4.42
N TRP A 57 -4.16 39.43 -4.12
CA TRP A 57 -5.20 38.72 -3.40
C TRP A 57 -4.97 38.83 -1.88
N PRO A 58 -5.82 39.53 -1.11
CA PRO A 58 -5.51 39.96 0.25
C PRO A 58 -5.73 38.87 1.31
N PHE A 59 -6.31 37.73 0.94
CA PHE A 59 -6.62 36.64 1.88
C PHE A 59 -5.55 35.56 1.92
N GLU A 60 -4.39 35.80 1.31
CA GLU A 60 -3.29 34.85 1.24
C GLU A 60 -2.31 35.10 2.39
N GLN A 61 -2.38 34.28 3.44
CA GLN A 61 -1.46 34.39 4.59
C GLN A 61 -0.11 33.67 4.35
N LYS A 62 -0.06 32.74 3.38
CA LYS A 62 1.15 31.99 3.01
C LYS A 62 1.20 31.82 1.51
N GLU A 63 2.40 31.86 0.93
CA GLU A 63 2.60 31.54 -0.48
C GLU A 63 2.08 30.14 -0.77
N ARG A 64 1.13 30.02 -1.69
CA ARG A 64 0.49 28.74 -1.97
C ARG A 64 1.35 27.90 -2.90
N THR A 65 2.12 27.00 -2.32
CA THR A 65 2.78 25.91 -3.05
C THR A 65 1.80 24.76 -3.31
N ASN A 66 2.15 23.85 -4.23
CA ASN A 66 1.41 22.61 -4.47
C ASN A 66 1.28 21.74 -3.19
N TYR A 67 2.09 22.01 -2.17
CA TYR A 67 2.17 21.26 -0.92
C TYR A 67 1.50 21.97 0.25
N GLY A 68 0.48 22.79 0.01
CA GLY A 68 -0.28 23.44 1.07
C GLY A 68 0.44 24.61 1.74
N GLY A 69 1.35 25.26 1.01
CA GLY A 69 2.06 26.45 1.47
C GLY A 69 3.43 26.20 2.11
N TRP A 70 3.96 24.99 1.99
CA TRP A 70 5.33 24.64 2.35
C TRP A 70 6.24 24.71 1.13
N ALA A 71 7.43 25.30 1.26
CA ALA A 71 8.44 25.16 0.21
C ALA A 71 8.89 23.70 0.14
N ILE A 72 9.30 23.22 -1.04
CA ILE A 72 9.78 21.84 -1.22
C ILE A 72 10.91 21.49 -0.24
N LYS A 73 11.74 22.47 0.09
CA LYS A 73 12.87 22.36 1.03
C LYS A 73 12.43 22.15 2.48
N ASP A 74 11.23 22.58 2.84
CA ASP A 74 10.70 22.51 4.20
C ASP A 74 9.87 21.24 4.43
N LEU A 75 9.68 20.41 3.40
CA LEU A 75 8.99 19.15 3.57
C LEU A 75 9.86 18.19 4.40
N PRO A 76 9.28 17.49 5.39
CA PRO A 76 10.03 16.52 6.16
C PRO A 76 10.53 15.39 5.26
N GLU A 77 11.77 14.96 5.46
CA GLU A 77 12.30 13.78 4.79
C GLU A 77 11.55 12.53 5.28
N VAL A 78 10.62 12.03 4.45
CA VAL A 78 9.85 10.84 4.78
C VAL A 78 10.61 9.60 4.33
N LYS A 79 10.94 8.72 5.28
CA LYS A 79 11.52 7.41 4.97
C LYS A 79 10.54 6.58 4.13
N MET A 80 10.95 6.23 2.91
CA MET A 80 10.13 5.39 2.04
C MET A 80 9.99 3.97 2.61
N LYS A 81 8.75 3.48 2.66
CA LYS A 81 8.37 2.18 3.26
C LYS A 81 8.98 0.95 2.55
N GLY A 82 9.39 1.08 1.28
CA GLY A 82 9.89 -0.01 0.45
C GLY A 82 8.83 -1.07 0.05
N LYS A 83 9.13 -1.91 -0.96
CA LYS A 83 8.23 -3.00 -1.37
C LYS A 83 8.31 -4.15 -0.35
N LYS A 84 7.25 -4.96 -0.26
CA LYS A 84 7.20 -6.14 0.63
C LYS A 84 8.36 -7.10 0.34
N VAL A 85 8.64 -7.32 -0.95
CA VAL A 85 9.71 -8.22 -1.44
C VAL A 85 11.07 -7.80 -0.90
N ASP A 86 11.35 -6.50 -0.89
CA ASP A 86 12.63 -5.95 -0.42
C ASP A 86 12.75 -6.10 1.10
N ARG A 87 11.68 -5.77 1.83
CA ARG A 87 11.64 -5.94 3.29
C ARG A 87 11.89 -7.39 3.73
N GLN A 88 11.37 -8.35 2.97
CA GLN A 88 11.46 -9.78 3.29
C GLN A 88 12.69 -10.48 2.68
N LYS A 89 13.57 -9.76 1.98
CA LYS A 89 14.73 -10.36 1.30
C LYS A 89 15.67 -11.06 2.29
N VAL A 90 15.94 -10.40 3.41
CA VAL A 90 16.85 -10.88 4.47
C VAL A 90 16.28 -12.15 5.11
N ASP A 91 15.00 -12.16 5.46
CA ASP A 91 14.36 -13.32 6.09
C ASP A 91 14.33 -14.52 5.15
N ARG A 92 14.07 -14.30 3.86
CA ARG A 92 14.11 -15.36 2.84
C ARG A 92 15.51 -15.98 2.71
N GLN A 93 16.56 -15.16 2.77
CA GLN A 93 17.93 -15.65 2.71
C GLN A 93 18.28 -16.52 3.92
N LYS A 94 17.90 -16.10 5.14
CA LYS A 94 18.09 -16.89 6.36
C LYS A 94 17.41 -18.27 6.29
N ILE A 95 16.16 -18.31 5.84
CA ILE A 95 15.41 -19.57 5.66
C ILE A 95 16.09 -20.48 4.64
N ILE A 96 16.62 -19.92 3.55
CA ILE A 96 17.36 -20.70 2.55
C ILE A 96 18.62 -21.30 3.18
N GLU A 97 19.40 -20.50 3.90
CA GLU A 97 20.63 -20.97 4.55
C GLU A 97 20.37 -22.08 5.57
N GLU A 98 19.33 -21.95 6.40
CA GLU A 98 18.92 -22.98 7.36
C GLU A 98 18.54 -24.30 6.66
N ARG A 99 17.77 -24.21 5.58
CA ARG A 99 17.38 -25.39 4.79
C ARG A 99 18.57 -26.04 4.09
N MET A 100 19.51 -25.25 3.58
CA MET A 100 20.73 -25.75 2.96
C MET A 100 21.62 -26.50 3.96
N LYS A 101 21.68 -26.06 5.23
CA LYS A 101 22.37 -26.78 6.30
C LYS A 101 21.74 -28.14 6.60
N GLN A 102 20.41 -28.24 6.52
CA GLN A 102 19.67 -29.49 6.74
C GLN A 102 19.68 -30.43 5.52
N MET A 103 20.08 -29.93 4.35
CA MET A 103 20.01 -30.65 3.09
C MET A 103 20.78 -32.00 3.09
N PRO A 104 22.01 -32.11 3.62
CA PRO A 104 22.74 -33.38 3.64
C PRO A 104 21.99 -34.47 4.41
N LYS A 105 21.46 -34.13 5.59
CA LYS A 105 20.66 -35.05 6.41
C LYS A 105 19.40 -35.50 5.67
N MET A 106 18.68 -34.58 5.03
CA MET A 106 17.50 -34.92 4.23
C MET A 106 17.84 -35.85 3.04
N ILE A 107 19.00 -35.65 2.42
CA ILE A 107 19.48 -36.52 1.34
C ILE A 107 19.80 -37.93 1.85
N GLU A 108 20.47 -38.05 3.00
CA GLU A 108 20.78 -39.33 3.62
C GLU A 108 19.51 -40.09 4.01
N GLU A 109 18.58 -39.43 4.70
CA GLU A 109 17.28 -40.01 5.05
C GLU A 109 16.51 -40.48 3.81
N TYR A 110 16.52 -39.69 2.72
CA TYR A 110 15.88 -40.08 1.47
C TYR A 110 16.56 -41.30 0.83
N ARG A 111 17.90 -41.32 0.79
CA ARG A 111 18.68 -42.44 0.25
C ARG A 111 18.44 -43.72 1.04
N GLU A 112 18.40 -43.65 2.36
CA GLU A 112 18.11 -44.78 3.23
C GLU A 112 16.70 -45.31 3.05
N LYS A 113 15.70 -44.42 3.02
CA LYS A 113 14.31 -44.80 2.71
C LYS A 113 14.21 -45.52 1.37
N PHE A 114 14.91 -45.01 0.34
CA PHE A 114 14.90 -45.62 -0.98
C PHE A 114 15.64 -46.97 -1.02
N ARG A 115 16.76 -47.10 -0.31
CA ARG A 115 17.49 -48.39 -0.16
C ARG A 115 16.62 -49.41 0.57
N ALA A 116 15.99 -49.02 1.67
CA ALA A 116 15.10 -49.87 2.46
C ALA A 116 13.88 -50.32 1.64
N TRP A 117 13.34 -49.43 0.81
CA TRP A 117 12.30 -49.76 -0.15
C TRP A 117 12.76 -50.80 -1.18
N ARG A 118 13.96 -50.65 -1.77
CA ARG A 118 14.49 -51.65 -2.72
C ARG A 118 14.73 -53.01 -2.06
N ARG A 119 15.22 -53.04 -0.82
CA ARG A 119 15.44 -54.27 -0.04
C ARG A 119 14.15 -54.90 0.48
N CYS A 120 13.01 -54.22 0.32
CA CYS A 120 11.73 -54.65 0.85
C CYS A 120 11.81 -54.85 2.38
N ASP A 121 12.52 -53.98 3.10
CA ASP A 121 12.83 -54.18 4.52
C ASP A 121 11.57 -54.29 5.40
N GLY A 122 10.48 -53.61 5.02
CA GLY A 122 9.16 -53.68 5.69
C GLY A 122 8.31 -54.93 5.40
N MET A 123 8.83 -55.92 4.68
CA MET A 123 8.12 -57.17 4.40
C MET A 123 8.39 -58.27 5.42
N SER A 124 7.39 -59.11 5.66
CA SER A 124 7.51 -60.30 6.52
C SER A 124 8.63 -61.23 6.02
N PRO A 125 9.41 -61.85 6.91
CA PRO A 125 10.42 -62.84 6.53
C PRO A 125 9.86 -63.96 5.64
N ILE A 126 8.60 -64.37 5.88
CA ILE A 126 7.88 -65.36 5.07
C ILE A 126 7.67 -64.85 3.64
N ASP A 127 7.25 -63.59 3.47
CA ASP A 127 7.08 -63.02 2.14
C ASP A 127 8.42 -62.97 1.39
N LYS A 128 9.52 -62.67 2.10
CA LYS A 128 10.86 -62.61 1.50
C LYS A 128 11.38 -63.98 1.04
N THR A 129 10.96 -65.08 1.69
CA THR A 129 11.34 -66.44 1.28
C THR A 129 10.50 -66.98 0.13
N PHE A 130 9.22 -66.60 0.05
CA PHE A 130 8.27 -67.20 -0.92
C PHE A 130 7.92 -66.31 -2.11
N MET A 131 8.26 -65.01 -2.11
CA MET A 131 7.96 -64.09 -3.21
C MET A 131 9.20 -63.63 -3.95
N THR A 132 9.04 -63.39 -5.25
CA THR A 132 10.09 -62.76 -6.06
C THR A 132 10.27 -61.27 -5.71
N PRO A 133 11.45 -60.68 -5.96
CA PRO A 133 11.69 -59.24 -5.74
C PRO A 133 10.73 -58.31 -6.51
N GLY A 134 10.15 -58.77 -7.61
CA GLY A 134 9.13 -58.02 -8.36
C GLY A 134 7.77 -58.01 -7.66
N GLN A 135 7.36 -59.14 -7.10
CA GLN A 135 6.10 -59.27 -6.33
C GLN A 135 6.18 -58.53 -5.00
N LEU A 136 7.31 -58.62 -4.30
CA LEU A 136 7.55 -57.86 -3.06
C LEU A 136 7.40 -56.35 -3.27
N ARG A 137 8.01 -55.80 -4.33
CA ARG A 137 7.88 -54.37 -4.65
C ARG A 137 6.45 -53.96 -5.01
N ARG A 138 5.68 -54.81 -5.68
CA ARG A 138 4.25 -54.55 -5.98
C ARG A 138 3.40 -54.54 -4.71
N LYS A 139 3.60 -55.52 -3.82
CA LYS A 139 2.89 -55.60 -2.54
C LYS A 139 3.28 -54.44 -1.61
N GLN A 140 4.56 -54.04 -1.59
CA GLN A 140 5.02 -52.88 -0.82
C GLN A 140 4.45 -51.55 -1.36
N LYS A 141 4.36 -51.41 -2.70
CA LYS A 141 3.69 -50.26 -3.33
C LYS A 141 2.19 -50.23 -3.01
N ALA A 142 1.54 -51.40 -2.95
CA ALA A 142 0.14 -51.52 -2.58
C ALA A 142 -0.13 -51.20 -1.09
N GLN A 143 0.87 -51.32 -0.20
CA GLN A 143 0.76 -50.93 1.21
C GLN A 143 1.00 -49.44 1.48
N GLN A 144 1.58 -48.70 0.52
CA GLN A 144 1.87 -47.26 0.66
C GLN A 144 0.79 -46.34 0.08
N ASN A 145 -0.10 -46.88 -0.76
CA ASN A 145 -1.31 -46.21 -1.23
C ASN A 145 -2.46 -46.44 -0.26
#